data_AF-A0A8B7E4S8-F1
#
_entry.id   AF-A0A8B7E4S8-F1
#
_cell.length_a   1.000
_cell.length_b   1.000
_cell.length_c   1.000
_cell.angle_alpha   90.00
_cell.angle_beta   90.00
_cell.angle_gamma   90.00
#
_symmetry.space_group_name_H-M   'P 1'
#
loop_
_entity.id
_entity.type
_entity.pdbx_description
1 polymer ?
#
loop_
_entity_poly.entity_id
_entity_poly.type
_entity_poly.pdbx_seq_one_letter_code
_entity_poly.pdbx_strand_id
1 'polypeptide(L)'
;MGKTSVSKEIKERIITLHLAGNSTRKVQLILKNVSQSCVTKTIAKWKKTGSTLDKIRSGRPRKTTTTDDNSIYRIARKNPKYSAKQIAQEINLALKNDISRQTVNRRLID
;
A
#
# COMPACT_ATOMS: atom_id res chain seq x y z
N MET A 1 3.05 18.54 -5.56
CA MET A 1 3.25 17.58 -6.68
C MET A 1 4.34 16.60 -6.29
N GLY A 2 4.00 15.33 -6.04
CA GLY A 2 4.98 14.30 -5.66
C GLY A 2 5.80 13.85 -6.86
N LYS A 3 7.10 13.58 -6.67
CA LYS A 3 7.98 13.07 -7.74
C LYS A 3 7.43 11.73 -8.26
N THR A 4 7.24 11.64 -9.57
CA THR A 4 6.85 10.41 -10.26
C THR A 4 7.98 9.38 -10.18
N SER A 5 7.61 8.10 -10.15
CA SER A 5 8.62 7.05 -10.25
C SER A 5 9.23 7.02 -11.64
N VAL A 6 10.51 6.68 -11.71
CA VAL A 6 11.19 6.26 -12.94
C VAL A 6 10.47 5.06 -13.57
N SER A 7 10.46 4.98 -14.91
CA SER A 7 9.82 3.89 -15.65
C SER A 7 10.40 2.53 -15.29
N LYS A 8 9.59 1.48 -15.47
CA LYS A 8 9.99 0.09 -15.20
C LYS A 8 11.23 -0.31 -16.02
N GLU A 9 11.23 0.02 -17.31
CA GLU A 9 12.32 -0.26 -18.25
C GLU A 9 13.67 0.31 -17.78
N ILE A 10 13.67 1.55 -17.29
CA ILE A 10 14.90 2.18 -16.79
C ILE A 10 15.39 1.45 -15.54
N LYS A 11 14.49 1.05 -14.63
CA LYS A 11 14.87 0.28 -13.43
C LYS A 11 15.45 -1.08 -13.80
N GLU A 12 14.86 -1.77 -14.76
CA GLU A 12 15.38 -3.05 -15.26
C GLU A 12 16.77 -2.88 -15.86
N ARG A 13 16.96 -1.86 -16.70
CA ARG A 13 18.28 -1.54 -17.29
C ARG A 13 19.33 -1.20 -16.22
N ILE A 14 18.96 -0.50 -15.15
CA ILE A 14 19.83 -0.28 -13.97
C ILE A 14 20.28 -1.62 -13.38
N ILE A 15 19.35 -2.55 -13.17
CA ILE A 15 19.65 -3.86 -12.58
C ILE A 15 20.51 -4.71 -13.53
N THR A 16 20.20 -4.74 -14.84
CA THR A 16 21.02 -5.45 -15.84
C THR A 16 22.46 -4.95 -15.83
N LEU A 17 22.68 -3.64 -15.83
CA LEU A 17 24.03 -3.08 -15.80
C LEU A 17 24.74 -3.34 -14.46
N HIS A 18 24.00 -3.36 -13.35
CA HIS A 18 24.54 -3.73 -12.04
C HIS A 18 24.99 -5.20 -11.99
N LEU A 19 24.17 -6.12 -12.52
CA LEU A 19 24.48 -7.54 -12.62
C LEU A 19 25.67 -7.82 -13.53
N ALA A 20 25.87 -7.00 -14.56
CA ALA A 20 27.08 -7.01 -15.38
C ALA A 20 28.34 -6.46 -14.67
N GLY A 21 28.30 -6.22 -13.35
CA GLY A 21 29.45 -5.82 -12.53
C GLY A 21 29.78 -4.33 -12.57
N ASN A 22 28.94 -3.49 -13.17
CA ASN A 22 29.24 -2.05 -13.24
C ASN A 22 28.99 -1.34 -11.90
N SER A 23 29.89 -0.41 -11.55
CA SER A 23 29.72 0.45 -10.38
C SER A 23 28.52 1.38 -10.54
N THR A 24 27.90 1.81 -9.44
CA THR A 24 26.72 2.70 -9.47
C THR A 24 26.97 4.00 -10.22
N ARG A 25 28.18 4.55 -10.13
CA ARG A 25 28.62 5.73 -10.89
C ARG A 25 28.68 5.43 -12.39
N LYS A 26 29.26 4.30 -12.79
CA LYS A 26 29.32 3.90 -14.20
C LYS A 26 27.93 3.66 -14.79
N VAL A 27 27.04 3.01 -14.05
CA VAL A 27 25.62 2.81 -14.44
C VAL A 27 24.93 4.15 -14.67
N GLN A 28 25.12 5.12 -13.77
CA GLN A 28 24.55 6.46 -13.91
C GLN A 28 25.05 7.18 -15.18
N LEU A 29 26.36 7.13 -15.44
CA LEU A 29 26.96 7.74 -16.62
C LEU A 29 26.44 7.12 -17.93
N ILE A 30 26.20 5.80 -17.94
CA ILE A 30 25.64 5.10 -19.10
C ILE A 30 24.19 5.53 -19.36
N LEU A 31 23.38 5.69 -18.31
CA LEU A 31 21.94 5.97 -18.45
C LEU A 31 21.64 7.46 -18.66
N LYS A 32 22.49 8.38 -18.19
CA LYS A 32 22.43 9.86 -18.28
C LYS A 32 21.17 10.53 -17.69
N ASN A 33 19.98 9.96 -17.91
CA ASN A 33 18.67 10.49 -17.54
C ASN A 33 18.24 10.11 -16.10
N VAL A 34 19.15 9.53 -15.32
CA VAL A 34 18.89 9.05 -13.96
C VAL A 34 19.94 9.62 -13.02
N SER A 35 19.53 10.07 -11.83
CA SER A 35 20.48 10.52 -10.81
C SER A 35 21.17 9.31 -10.14
N GLN A 36 22.39 9.51 -9.65
CA GLN A 36 23.12 8.45 -8.94
C GLN A 36 22.33 7.95 -7.72
N SER A 37 21.64 8.84 -7.00
CA SER A 37 20.78 8.47 -5.87
C SER A 37 19.66 7.51 -6.28
N CYS A 38 19.06 7.73 -7.46
CA CYS A 38 18.02 6.84 -7.98
C CYS A 38 18.59 5.46 -8.34
N VAL A 39 19.77 5.40 -8.95
CA VAL A 39 20.48 4.14 -9.22
C VAL A 39 20.72 3.35 -7.92
N THR A 40 21.31 3.99 -6.92
CA THR A 40 21.60 3.37 -5.61
C THR A 40 20.32 2.88 -4.92
N LYS A 41 19.26 3.70 -4.88
CA LYS A 41 17.97 3.31 -4.28
C LYS A 41 17.30 2.16 -5.02
N THR A 42 17.39 2.14 -6.34
CA THR A 42 16.82 1.07 -7.17
C THR A 42 17.52 -0.26 -6.90
N ILE A 43 18.86 -0.26 -6.86
CA ILE A 43 19.65 -1.46 -6.53
C ILE A 43 19.36 -1.92 -5.10
N ALA A 44 19.34 -1.02 -4.12
CA ALA A 44 19.06 -1.37 -2.72
C ALA A 44 17.65 -1.98 -2.55
N LYS A 45 16.65 -1.41 -3.22
CA LYS A 45 15.30 -1.97 -3.24
C LYS A 45 15.28 -3.36 -3.88
N TRP A 46 15.91 -3.53 -5.04
CA TRP A 46 15.98 -4.81 -5.73
C TRP A 46 16.69 -5.87 -4.90
N LYS A 47 17.80 -5.55 -4.22
CA LYS A 47 18.48 -6.48 -3.29
C LYS A 47 17.56 -6.92 -2.14
N LYS A 48 16.67 -6.03 -1.67
CA LYS A 48 15.74 -6.32 -0.57
C LYS A 48 14.51 -7.11 -1.02
N THR A 49 13.97 -6.84 -2.21
CA THR A 49 12.66 -7.38 -2.64
C THR A 49 12.71 -8.29 -3.87
N GLY A 50 13.87 -8.41 -4.53
CA GLY A 50 14.03 -9.15 -5.79
C GLY A 50 13.31 -8.53 -7.00
N SER A 51 12.65 -7.37 -6.85
CA SER A 51 11.72 -6.83 -7.85
C SER A 51 11.99 -5.35 -8.16
N THR A 52 11.85 -5.00 -9.43
CA THR A 52 11.90 -3.62 -9.95
C THR A 52 10.53 -2.93 -9.92
N LEU A 53 9.45 -3.69 -9.70
CA LEU A 53 8.08 -3.18 -9.66
C LEU A 53 7.88 -2.23 -8.49
N ASP A 54 7.07 -1.20 -8.70
CA ASP A 54 6.71 -0.29 -7.61
C ASP A 54 5.84 -0.96 -6.58
N LYS A 55 6.04 -0.55 -5.32
CA LYS A 55 5.16 -1.00 -4.26
C LYS A 55 3.80 -0.39 -4.49
N ILE A 56 2.77 -1.22 -4.37
CA ILE A 56 1.39 -0.74 -4.28
C ILE A 56 1.34 0.27 -3.14
N ARG A 57 0.65 1.40 -3.37
CA ARG A 57 0.44 2.40 -2.32
C ARG A 57 -0.42 1.74 -1.23
N SER A 58 0.13 1.56 -0.04
CA SER A 58 -0.53 0.84 1.05
C SER A 58 -1.64 1.66 1.75
N GLY A 59 -1.85 2.91 1.35
CA GLY A 59 -2.79 3.82 2.01
C GLY A 59 -2.56 3.92 3.51
N ARG A 60 -3.55 4.45 4.22
CA ARG A 60 -3.63 4.30 5.69
C ARG A 60 -4.19 2.90 5.99
N PRO A 61 -3.56 2.12 6.90
CA PRO A 61 -4.10 0.83 7.30
C PRO A 61 -5.56 0.93 7.74
N ARG A 62 -6.36 -0.06 7.35
CA ARG A 62 -7.77 -0.17 7.76
C ARG A 62 -7.83 -0.47 9.26
N LYS A 63 -8.79 0.15 9.95
CA LYS A 63 -9.12 -0.18 11.36
C LYS A 63 -9.84 -1.53 11.49
N THR A 64 -10.56 -1.93 10.46
CA THR A 64 -11.33 -3.18 10.42
C THR A 64 -10.65 -4.21 9.54
N THR A 65 -10.82 -5.47 9.93
CA THR A 65 -10.51 -6.66 9.13
C THR A 65 -11.72 -7.05 8.27
N THR A 66 -11.52 -7.98 7.33
CA THR A 66 -12.63 -8.54 6.52
C THR A 66 -13.69 -9.22 7.39
N THR A 67 -13.29 -9.84 8.50
CA THR A 67 -14.21 -10.47 9.46
C THR A 67 -15.08 -9.44 10.18
N ASP A 68 -14.48 -8.30 10.55
CA ASP A 68 -15.21 -7.20 11.17
C ASP A 68 -16.23 -6.61 10.19
N ASP A 69 -15.82 -6.39 8.93
CA ASP A 69 -16.70 -5.89 7.88
C ASP A 69 -17.88 -6.84 7.64
N ASN A 70 -17.63 -8.16 7.57
CA ASN A 70 -18.70 -9.17 7.47
C ASN A 70 -19.66 -9.12 8.67
N SER A 71 -19.16 -8.87 9.87
CA SER A 71 -19.98 -8.74 11.07
C SER A 71 -20.85 -7.49 11.03
N ILE A 72 -20.30 -6.36 10.54
CA ILE A 72 -21.05 -5.12 10.28
C ILE A 72 -22.23 -5.40 9.33
N TYR A 73 -21.98 -6.06 8.19
CA TYR A 73 -23.04 -6.38 7.23
C TYR A 73 -24.10 -7.33 7.80
N ARG A 74 -23.69 -8.33 8.62
CA ARG A 74 -24.63 -9.24 9.29
C ARG A 74 -25.54 -8.52 10.26
N ILE A 75 -24.99 -7.64 11.10
CA ILE A 75 -25.76 -6.83 12.05
C ILE A 75 -26.74 -5.92 11.29
N ALA A 76 -26.27 -5.22 10.26
CA ALA A 76 -27.11 -4.35 9.45
C ALA A 76 -28.26 -5.11 8.77
N ARG A 77 -27.99 -6.31 8.25
CA ARG A 77 -29.01 -7.15 7.60
C ARG A 77 -30.03 -7.71 8.60
N LYS A 78 -29.59 -8.11 9.79
CA LYS A 78 -30.47 -8.59 10.86
C LYS A 78 -31.35 -7.46 11.40
N ASN A 79 -30.81 -6.26 11.48
CA ASN A 79 -31.45 -5.08 12.07
C ASN A 79 -31.49 -3.91 11.07
N PRO A 80 -32.36 -3.95 10.05
CA PRO A 80 -32.36 -2.96 8.96
C PRO A 80 -32.68 -1.53 9.41
N LYS A 81 -33.29 -1.35 10.59
CA LYS A 81 -33.59 -0.03 11.17
C LYS A 81 -32.46 0.54 12.04
N TYR A 82 -31.37 -0.20 12.26
CA TYR A 82 -30.27 0.28 13.09
C TYR A 82 -29.49 1.38 12.38
N SER A 83 -29.23 2.45 13.12
CA SER A 83 -28.27 3.47 12.70
C SER A 83 -26.85 2.92 12.78
N ALA A 84 -25.94 3.46 11.97
CA ALA A 84 -24.52 3.09 12.06
C ALA A 84 -23.88 3.34 13.43
N LYS A 85 -24.46 4.23 14.26
CA LYS A 85 -24.01 4.41 15.65
C LYS A 85 -24.36 3.19 16.50
N GLN A 86 -25.58 2.66 16.36
CA GLN A 86 -26.03 1.46 17.07
C GLN A 86 -25.23 0.23 16.61
N ILE A 87 -24.99 0.09 15.32
CA ILE A 87 -24.15 -0.99 14.77
C ILE A 87 -22.72 -0.89 15.32
N ALA A 88 -22.14 0.31 15.40
CA ALA A 88 -20.82 0.51 16.00
C ALA A 88 -20.80 0.13 17.49
N GLN A 89 -21.84 0.48 18.25
CA GLN A 89 -21.94 0.08 19.65
C GLN A 89 -22.00 -1.43 19.80
N GLU A 90 -22.84 -2.10 19.00
CA GLU A 90 -23.01 -3.56 19.06
C GLU A 90 -21.72 -4.30 18.71
N ILE A 91 -21.02 -3.91 17.64
CA ILE A 91 -19.79 -4.59 17.23
C ILE A 91 -18.61 -4.29 18.16
N ASN A 92 -18.54 -3.07 18.73
CA ASN A 92 -17.46 -2.72 19.66
C ASN A 92 -17.51 -3.55 20.96
N LEU A 93 -18.65 -4.12 21.34
CA LEU A 93 -18.72 -5.06 22.48
C LEU A 93 -17.84 -6.31 22.28
N ALA A 94 -17.59 -6.70 21.03
CA ALA A 94 -16.79 -7.87 20.67
C ALA A 94 -15.40 -7.53 20.14
N LEU A 95 -15.14 -6.29 19.76
CA LEU A 95 -13.86 -5.86 19.18
C LEU A 95 -12.85 -5.48 20.26
N LYS A 96 -11.57 -5.74 20.00
CA LYS A 96 -10.47 -5.25 20.84
C LYS A 96 -10.21 -3.75 20.69
N ASN A 97 -10.56 -3.19 19.54
CA ASN A 97 -10.35 -1.79 19.21
C ASN A 97 -11.64 -1.18 18.68
N ASP A 98 -12.10 -0.12 19.34
CA ASP A 98 -13.35 0.55 18.96
C ASP A 98 -13.28 1.20 17.57
N ILE A 99 -14.35 0.96 16.81
CA ILE A 99 -14.60 1.61 15.53
C ILE A 99 -15.65 2.71 15.67
N SER A 100 -15.48 3.77 14.89
CA SER A 100 -16.41 4.91 14.90
C SER A 100 -17.62 4.64 14.02
N ARG A 101 -18.73 5.37 14.27
CA ARG A 101 -19.90 5.43 13.38
C ARG A 101 -19.49 5.69 11.92
N GLN A 102 -18.53 6.58 11.69
CA GLN A 102 -18.06 6.92 10.35
C GLN A 102 -17.34 5.74 9.67
N THR A 103 -16.65 4.91 10.45
CA THR A 103 -16.01 3.69 9.95
C THR A 103 -17.07 2.70 9.47
N VAL A 104 -18.12 2.49 10.27
CA VAL A 104 -19.26 1.64 9.91
C VAL A 104 -19.97 2.14 8.65
N ASN A 105 -20.25 3.45 8.56
CA ASN A 105 -20.86 4.04 7.37
C ASN A 105 -20.03 3.79 6.10
N ARG A 106 -18.70 3.97 6.17
CA ARG A 106 -17.84 3.68 5.03
C ARG A 106 -17.97 2.22 4.58
N ARG A 107 -18.09 1.28 5.52
CA ARG A 107 -18.26 -0.15 5.17
C ARG A 107 -19.61 -0.46 4.56
N LEU A 108 -20.68 0.18 5.00
CA LEU A 108 -22.01 -0.10 4.46
C LEU A 108 -22.25 0.53 3.07
N ILE A 109 -21.39 1.47 2.65
CA ILE A 109 -21.48 2.17 1.35
C ILE A 109 -20.42 1.64 0.36
N ASP A 110 -19.25 1.20 0.86
CA ASP A 110 -18.21 0.49 0.08
C ASP A 110 -18.78 -0.81 -0.51
#